data_AF-A0A832WUH7-F1
#
_entry.id   AF-A0A832WUH7-F1
#
_cell.length_a   1.000
_cell.length_b   1.000
_cell.length_c   1.000
_cell.angle_alpha   90.00
_cell.angle_beta   90.00
_cell.angle_gamma   90.00
#
_symmetry.space_group_name_H-M   'P 1'
#
loop_
_entity.id
_entity.type
_entity.pdbx_description
1 polymer ?
#
loop_
_entity_poly.entity_id
_entity_poly.type
_entity_poly.pdbx_seq_one_letter_code
_entity_poly.pdbx_strand_id
1 'polypeptide(L)'
;PKNESNEAVFWISERDADAMSVGKMTRMMELFNIIPKSVTPEGIKADFASEPYEYAREAKARLIHWVEVGEEIQCNVIMPDASVSRGIAETACKNLSSGNVIQFERFGFARIDKVNAELSALYAHK
;
A
#
# COMPACT_ATOMS: atom_id res chain seq x y z
N PRO A 1 -4.20 -5.32 -15.24
CA PRO A 1 -5.42 -4.48 -15.26
C PRO A 1 -6.62 -5.28 -15.79
N LYS A 2 -7.66 -5.47 -14.95
CA LYS A 2 -8.89 -6.19 -15.31
C LYS A 2 -9.96 -5.31 -15.98
N ASN A 3 -9.66 -4.04 -16.30
CA ASN A 3 -10.61 -3.10 -16.90
C ASN A 3 -10.25 -2.81 -18.36
N GLU A 4 -11.27 -2.56 -19.19
CA GLU A 4 -11.13 -2.17 -20.61
C GLU A 4 -10.54 -0.76 -20.80
N SER A 5 -10.51 0.03 -19.73
CA SER A 5 -9.71 1.25 -19.64
C SER A 5 -8.25 0.88 -19.36
N ASN A 6 -7.30 1.48 -20.08
CA ASN A 6 -5.84 1.37 -19.84
C ASN A 6 -5.41 2.03 -18.52
N GLU A 7 -6.19 1.87 -17.46
CA GLU A 7 -6.04 2.49 -16.15
C GLU A 7 -5.98 1.39 -15.09
N ALA A 8 -5.17 1.64 -14.06
CA ALA A 8 -5.13 0.84 -12.84
C ALA A 8 -5.25 1.79 -11.66
N VAL A 9 -6.01 1.39 -10.64
CA VAL A 9 -6.29 2.21 -9.47
C VAL A 9 -5.77 1.50 -8.24
N PHE A 10 -5.02 2.22 -7.43
CA PHE A 10 -4.36 1.68 -6.25
C PHE A 10 -4.62 2.56 -5.04
N TRP A 11 -4.78 1.93 -3.90
CA TRP A 11 -4.62 2.57 -2.62
C TRP A 11 -3.14 2.66 -2.25
N ILE A 12 -2.77 3.78 -1.62
CA ILE A 12 -1.44 4.02 -1.06
C ILE A 12 -1.60 4.62 0.35
N SER A 13 -0.54 4.61 1.15
CA SER A 13 -0.61 5.26 2.47
C SER A 13 -0.79 6.79 2.33
N GLU A 14 -1.59 7.38 3.20
CA GLU A 14 -1.80 8.84 3.27
C GLU A 14 -0.46 9.59 3.39
N ARG A 15 0.43 9.10 4.25
CA ARG A 15 1.79 9.65 4.43
C ARG A 15 2.61 9.68 3.14
N ASP A 16 2.44 8.69 2.27
CA ASP A 16 3.13 8.67 0.98
C ASP A 16 2.47 9.60 -0.03
N ALA A 17 1.13 9.66 -0.03
CA ALA A 17 0.37 10.61 -0.85
C ALA A 17 0.77 12.06 -0.53
N ASP A 18 0.81 12.43 0.75
CA ASP A 18 1.20 13.77 1.23
C ASP A 18 2.60 14.18 0.80
N ALA A 19 3.49 13.21 0.63
CA ALA A 19 4.87 13.44 0.27
C ALA A 19 5.13 13.34 -1.24
N MET A 20 4.14 12.94 -2.04
CA MET A 20 4.25 12.95 -3.48
C MET A 20 4.24 14.37 -4.03
N SER A 21 4.92 14.55 -5.17
CA SER A 21 4.91 15.81 -5.88
C SER A 21 4.88 15.56 -7.39
N VAL A 22 4.19 16.43 -8.11
CA VAL A 22 4.07 16.37 -9.57
C VAL A 22 5.46 16.35 -10.21
N GLY A 23 5.65 15.46 -11.18
CA GLY A 23 6.89 15.32 -11.93
C GLY A 23 8.00 14.51 -11.22
N LYS A 24 7.85 14.15 -9.94
CA LYS A 24 8.85 13.33 -9.23
C LYS A 24 8.53 11.84 -9.29
N MET A 25 9.49 11.05 -9.74
CA MET A 25 9.34 9.61 -9.84
C MET A 25 9.07 8.97 -8.49
N THR A 26 8.09 8.06 -8.47
CA THR A 26 7.82 7.17 -7.34
C THR A 26 7.84 5.73 -7.82
N ARG A 27 8.46 4.84 -7.03
CA ARG A 27 8.50 3.40 -7.26
C ARG A 27 7.38 2.73 -6.48
N MET A 28 6.46 2.09 -7.19
CA MET A 28 5.52 1.13 -6.62
C MET A 28 6.28 -0.18 -6.40
N MET A 29 6.40 -0.64 -5.15
CA MET A 29 7.16 -1.85 -4.80
C MET A 29 6.68 -3.05 -5.62
N GLU A 30 7.62 -3.84 -6.14
CA GLU A 30 7.38 -5.01 -7.01
C GLU A 30 6.48 -4.81 -8.24
N LEU A 31 6.20 -3.55 -8.61
CA LEU A 31 5.32 -3.22 -9.74
C LEU A 31 6.08 -2.38 -10.77
N PHE A 32 5.83 -1.07 -10.84
CA PHE A 32 6.44 -0.16 -11.81
C PHE A 32 6.71 1.23 -11.20
N ASN A 33 7.34 2.08 -12.01
CA ASN A 33 7.63 3.47 -11.70
C ASN A 33 6.53 4.36 -12.28
N ILE A 34 6.12 5.36 -11.52
CA ILE A 34 5.11 6.35 -11.91
C ILE A 34 5.64 7.77 -11.82
N ILE A 35 5.07 8.66 -12.62
CA ILE A 35 5.27 10.12 -12.52
C ILE A 35 3.92 10.77 -12.22
N PRO A 36 3.69 11.27 -11.00
CA PRO A 36 2.49 12.01 -10.66
C PRO A 36 2.30 13.21 -11.59
N LYS A 37 1.10 13.37 -12.13
CA LYS A 37 0.65 14.50 -12.97
C LYS A 37 -0.25 15.46 -12.22
N SER A 38 -1.03 14.94 -11.28
CA SER A 38 -1.89 15.71 -10.40
C SER A 38 -1.88 15.07 -9.01
N VAL A 39 -1.73 15.91 -7.98
CA VAL A 39 -1.83 15.51 -6.57
C VAL A 39 -2.86 16.42 -5.93
N THR A 40 -4.01 15.88 -5.55
CA THR A 40 -5.11 16.63 -4.92
C THR A 40 -5.62 15.86 -3.70
N PRO A 41 -6.43 16.49 -2.82
CA PRO A 41 -7.03 15.80 -1.68
C PRO A 41 -7.90 14.59 -2.07
N GLU A 42 -8.45 14.58 -3.29
CA GLU A 42 -9.29 13.50 -3.81
C GLU A 42 -8.47 12.31 -4.35
N GLY A 43 -7.17 12.48 -4.58
CA GLY A 43 -6.28 11.43 -5.03
C GLY A 43 -5.16 11.90 -5.96
N ILE A 44 -4.46 10.92 -6.52
CA ILE A 44 -3.28 11.14 -7.36
C ILE A 44 -3.52 10.53 -8.73
N LYS A 45 -3.34 11.34 -9.78
CA LYS A 45 -3.26 10.85 -11.16
C LYS A 45 -1.80 10.84 -11.58
N ALA A 46 -1.34 9.72 -12.11
CA ALA A 46 0.04 9.53 -12.49
C ALA A 46 0.14 8.77 -13.81
N ASP A 47 1.19 9.05 -14.57
CA ASP A 47 1.53 8.28 -15.76
C ASP A 47 2.44 7.12 -15.37
N PHE A 48 2.25 5.98 -16.03
CA PHE A 48 3.26 4.93 -16.09
C PHE A 48 4.55 5.50 -16.70
N ALA A 49 5.68 5.25 -16.04
CA ALA A 49 6.98 5.73 -16.47
C ALA A 49 7.86 4.62 -17.04
N SER A 50 8.03 3.54 -16.27
CA SER A 50 8.86 2.38 -16.66
C SER A 50 8.73 1.24 -15.62
N GLU A 51 9.11 0.03 -15.97
CA GLU A 51 9.16 -1.12 -15.03
C GLU A 51 10.51 -1.31 -14.31
N PRO A 52 11.69 -1.11 -14.95
CA PRO A 52 12.95 -1.44 -14.30
C PRO A 52 13.25 -0.61 -13.05
N TYR A 53 13.80 -1.27 -12.03
CA TYR A 53 14.18 -0.63 -10.76
C TYR A 53 15.34 0.37 -10.91
N GLU A 54 16.19 0.19 -11.92
CA GLU A 54 17.37 1.04 -12.16
C GLU A 54 16.99 2.51 -12.33
N TYR A 55 15.92 2.80 -13.08
CA TYR A 55 15.42 4.16 -13.26
C TYR A 55 14.96 4.81 -11.95
N ALA A 56 14.28 4.05 -11.09
CA ALA A 56 13.89 4.52 -9.77
C ALA A 56 15.11 4.84 -8.89
N ARG A 57 16.14 3.99 -8.94
CA ARG A 57 17.39 4.21 -8.20
C ARG A 57 18.11 5.47 -8.67
N GLU A 58 18.24 5.66 -9.97
CA GLU A 58 18.88 6.84 -10.58
C GLU A 58 18.14 8.13 -10.22
N ALA A 59 16.80 8.10 -10.28
CA ALA A 59 15.95 9.22 -9.90
C ALA A 59 15.88 9.45 -8.38
N LYS A 60 16.52 8.59 -7.56
CA LYS A 60 16.35 8.55 -6.10
C LYS A 60 14.87 8.54 -5.69
N ALA A 61 14.07 7.82 -6.47
CA ALA A 61 12.63 7.72 -6.30
C ALA A 61 12.29 7.14 -4.94
N ARG A 62 11.22 7.65 -4.32
CA ARG A 62 10.69 7.04 -3.10
C ARG A 62 10.06 5.69 -3.46
N LEU A 63 10.28 4.68 -2.62
CA LEU A 63 9.58 3.40 -2.70
C LEU A 63 8.35 3.43 -1.80
N ILE A 64 7.22 2.98 -2.33
CA ILE A 64 5.95 2.90 -1.60
C ILE A 64 5.28 1.54 -1.79
N HIS A 65 4.56 1.09 -0.76
CA HIS A 65 3.64 -0.04 -0.85
C HIS A 65 2.31 0.45 -1.42
N TRP A 66 1.48 -0.50 -1.84
CA TRP A 66 0.18 -0.23 -2.46
C TRP A 66 -0.75 -1.43 -2.29
N VAL A 67 -2.04 -1.22 -2.55
CA VAL A 67 -3.06 -2.28 -2.66
C VAL A 67 -3.95 -1.97 -3.86
N GLU A 68 -4.23 -2.94 -4.74
CA GLU A 68 -5.12 -2.73 -5.89
C GLU A 68 -6.57 -2.51 -5.42
N VAL A 69 -7.22 -1.49 -5.97
CA VAL A 69 -8.63 -1.21 -5.67
C VAL A 69 -9.50 -2.32 -6.26
N GLY A 70 -10.38 -2.89 -5.45
CA GLY A 70 -11.18 -4.07 -5.74
C GLY A 70 -10.56 -5.38 -5.21
N GLU A 71 -9.29 -5.38 -4.81
CA GLU A 71 -8.57 -6.52 -4.24
C GLU A 71 -8.10 -6.24 -2.81
N GLU A 72 -8.93 -5.57 -2.01
CA GLU A 72 -8.69 -5.22 -0.62
C GLU A 72 -9.66 -5.88 0.41
N ILE A 73 -9.24 -5.87 1.68
CA ILE A 73 -10.04 -6.13 2.88
C ILE A 73 -9.78 -5.04 3.91
N GLN A 74 -10.81 -4.63 4.66
CA GLN A 74 -10.66 -3.72 5.79
C GLN A 74 -9.72 -4.34 6.85
N CYS A 75 -8.80 -3.55 7.38
CA CYS A 75 -7.78 -4.00 8.31
C CYS A 75 -7.67 -3.06 9.52
N ASN A 76 -7.74 -3.65 10.71
CA ASN A 76 -7.55 -2.97 11.98
C ASN A 76 -6.31 -3.55 12.67
N VAL A 77 -5.33 -2.69 12.94
CA VAL A 77 -4.14 -3.07 13.72
C VAL A 77 -4.20 -2.42 15.09
N ILE A 78 -4.23 -3.23 16.14
CA ILE A 78 -4.15 -2.80 17.53
C ILE A 78 -2.68 -2.53 17.86
N MET A 79 -2.39 -1.30 18.24
CA MET A 79 -1.06 -0.81 18.56
C MET A 79 -0.71 -1.12 20.04
N PRO A 80 0.58 -1.05 20.44
CA PRO A 80 1.00 -1.35 21.81
C PRO A 80 0.37 -0.44 22.89
N ASP A 81 -0.04 0.77 22.51
CA ASP A 81 -0.75 1.72 23.37
C ASP A 81 -2.27 1.52 23.38
N ALA A 82 -2.75 0.38 22.87
CA ALA A 82 -4.16 0.02 22.67
C ALA A 82 -4.94 0.92 21.70
N SER A 83 -4.27 1.83 20.98
CA SER A 83 -4.89 2.55 19.88
C SER A 83 -5.13 1.62 18.68
N VAL A 84 -6.06 1.99 17.79
CA VAL A 84 -6.38 1.22 16.58
C VAL A 84 -5.99 2.00 15.34
N SER A 85 -5.03 1.47 14.59
CA SER A 85 -4.69 1.93 13.25
C SER A 85 -5.62 1.25 12.25
N ARG A 86 -6.44 2.04 11.56
CA ARG A 86 -7.39 1.55 10.56
C ARG A 86 -6.83 1.73 9.16
N GLY A 87 -7.12 0.78 8.29
CA GLY A 87 -6.72 0.84 6.90
C GLY A 87 -7.24 -0.36 6.11
N ILE A 88 -6.47 -0.74 5.10
CA ILE A 88 -6.80 -1.84 4.21
C ILE A 88 -5.58 -2.76 4.07
N ALA A 89 -5.85 -4.01 3.71
CA ALA A 89 -4.84 -5.00 3.36
C ALA A 89 -5.27 -5.73 2.08
N GLU A 90 -4.36 -6.43 1.42
CA GLU A 90 -4.67 -7.23 0.23
C GLU A 90 -5.61 -8.41 0.55
N THR A 91 -6.46 -8.79 -0.40
CA THR A 91 -7.39 -9.93 -0.27
C THR A 91 -6.71 -11.24 0.09
N ALA A 92 -5.42 -11.41 -0.26
CA ALA A 92 -4.62 -12.56 0.15
C ALA A 92 -4.61 -12.78 1.68
N CYS A 93 -4.75 -11.71 2.47
CA CYS A 93 -4.82 -11.79 3.93
C CYS A 93 -6.05 -12.57 4.44
N LYS A 94 -7.09 -12.76 3.61
CA LYS A 94 -8.27 -13.57 3.95
C LYS A 94 -7.92 -15.04 4.20
N ASN A 95 -6.79 -15.51 3.67
CA ASN A 95 -6.34 -16.89 3.84
C ASN A 95 -5.45 -17.10 5.08
N LEU A 96 -5.18 -16.04 5.84
CA LEU A 96 -4.38 -16.12 7.05
C LEU A 96 -5.19 -16.73 8.20
N SER A 97 -4.50 -17.41 9.10
CA SER A 97 -5.06 -17.97 10.33
C SER A 97 -4.66 -17.14 11.54
N SER A 98 -5.51 -17.18 12.58
CA SER A 98 -5.16 -16.62 13.89
C SER A 98 -3.80 -17.14 14.36
N GLY A 99 -2.97 -16.26 14.90
CA GLY A 99 -1.62 -16.55 15.35
C GLY A 99 -0.54 -16.46 14.28
N ASN A 100 -0.88 -16.37 12.98
CA ASN A 100 0.13 -16.08 11.95
C ASN A 100 0.80 -14.74 12.21
N VAL A 101 2.12 -14.67 12.01
CA VAL A 101 2.88 -13.43 12.07
C VAL A 101 3.25 -13.06 10.65
N ILE A 102 2.84 -11.87 10.23
CA ILE A 102 3.11 -11.33 8.90
C ILE A 102 3.83 -9.99 9.02
N GLN A 103 4.44 -9.56 7.92
CA GLN A 103 5.03 -8.24 7.77
C GLN A 103 4.18 -7.41 6.83
N PHE A 104 3.58 -6.33 7.33
CA PHE A 104 3.01 -5.30 6.47
C PHE A 104 4.14 -4.38 6.01
N GLU A 105 4.39 -4.33 4.70
CA GLU A 105 5.52 -3.59 4.13
C GLU A 105 5.51 -2.11 4.54
N ARG A 106 6.66 -1.63 5.03
CA ARG A 106 6.88 -0.26 5.52
C ARG A 106 6.00 0.16 6.72
N PHE A 107 5.15 -0.73 7.21
CA PHE A 107 4.36 -0.54 8.43
C PHE A 107 5.01 -1.26 9.63
N GLY A 108 5.15 -2.59 9.57
CA GLY A 108 5.77 -3.40 10.63
C GLY A 108 5.26 -4.85 10.65
N PHE A 109 5.79 -5.64 11.58
CA PHE A 109 5.33 -6.99 11.87
C PHE A 109 4.08 -6.97 12.74
N ALA A 110 3.11 -7.82 12.41
CA ALA A 110 1.87 -7.98 13.15
C ALA A 110 1.47 -9.45 13.26
N ARG A 111 0.88 -9.82 14.40
CA ARG A 111 0.26 -11.13 14.61
C ARG A 111 -1.23 -11.04 14.30
N ILE A 112 -1.73 -11.90 13.42
CA ILE A 112 -3.15 -11.99 13.12
C ILE A 112 -3.90 -12.44 14.36
N ASP A 113 -4.88 -11.65 14.77
CA ASP A 113 -5.83 -12.02 15.82
C ASP A 113 -6.98 -12.81 15.21
N LYS A 114 -7.68 -12.19 14.24
CA LYS A 114 -8.89 -12.74 13.61
C LYS A 114 -9.01 -12.32 12.15
N VAL A 115 -9.62 -13.19 11.35
CA VAL A 115 -10.00 -12.92 9.96
C VAL A 115 -11.48 -13.22 9.81
N ASN A 116 -12.32 -12.18 9.71
CA ASN A 116 -13.76 -12.28 9.51
C ASN A 116 -14.16 -11.45 8.27
N ALA A 117 -15.18 -10.60 8.37
CA ALA A 117 -15.49 -9.56 7.37
C ALA A 117 -14.36 -8.52 7.25
N GLU A 118 -13.61 -8.31 8.34
CA GLU A 118 -12.40 -7.50 8.42
C GLU A 118 -11.24 -8.30 9.03
N LEU A 119 -10.02 -7.87 8.74
CA LEU A 119 -8.78 -8.37 9.31
C LEU A 119 -8.48 -7.63 10.61
N SER A 120 -8.22 -8.36 11.69
CA SER A 120 -7.73 -7.81 12.96
C SER A 120 -6.34 -8.37 13.25
N ALA A 121 -5.40 -7.48 13.56
CA ALA A 121 -4.03 -7.85 13.89
C ALA A 121 -3.50 -7.07 15.10
N LEU A 122 -2.53 -7.66 15.80
CA LEU A 122 -1.82 -7.06 16.92
C LEU A 122 -0.43 -6.65 16.43
N TYR A 123 -0.10 -5.38 16.57
CA TYR A 123 1.22 -4.88 16.21
C TYR A 123 2.31 -5.50 17.10
N ALA A 124 3.42 -5.91 16.51
CA ALA A 124 4.57 -6.45 17.24
C ALA A 124 5.71 -5.41 17.31
N HIS A 125 6.39 -5.17 16.20
CA HIS A 125 7.50 -4.22 16.09
C HIS A 125 7.72 -3.86 14.61
N LYS A 126 8.62 -2.91 14.35
CA LYS A 126 9.02 -2.49 13.00
C LYS A 126 10.52 -2.71 12.81
#